data_AF-A0A8B7A157-F1
#
_entry.id   AF-A0A8B7A157-F1
#
_cell.length_a   1.000
_cell.length_b   1.000
_cell.length_c   1.000
_cell.angle_alpha   90.00
_cell.angle_beta   90.00
_cell.angle_gamma   90.00
#
_symmetry.space_group_name_H-M   'P 1'
#
loop_
_entity.id
_entity.type
_entity.pdbx_description
1 polymer ?
#
loop_
_entity_poly.entity_id
_entity_poly.type
_entity_poly.pdbx_seq_one_letter_code
_entity_poly.pdbx_strand_id
1 'polypeptide(L)'
;MTATSGRPGKRQSSWPCGRGPSSALGCGAGVRSADPRTERLARSHALFFGLLMRSGALRKTPPPGPTQRLAAGEGPKSTCLCFHHRLGENLGSRGSWSENILEYFLRNNQITTRDGAEITWYHAANHKAVMNEALKSTAHMIEADVLLPDDGSECGQPIMAHPPETSSDNTLQEWLAEIVKSNKGIKLDFKSLAAVKPSMMLLENVKRHLKRPVWINADILPGPNGNGRVVDAKLFIDTVTSFFPDVTFSLGWTTGWHPQKVNEGYSWAMVKEMEYICREINQPVTFPVRAVLVRESCSQLLWLLKKSNRYSLTIWTGKDDNYSLEDLLCIRNYFDKSQVFYDILEPQNHEFKQAIGIKVNL
;
A
#
# COMPACT_ATOMS: atom_id res chain seq x y z
N MET A 1 -39.92 -54.13 35.86
CA MET A 1 -40.76 -53.30 36.75
C MET A 1 -41.20 -52.08 35.95
N THR A 2 -42.51 -51.78 35.90
CA THR A 2 -43.16 -50.45 35.65
C THR A 2 -42.43 -49.44 34.74
N ALA A 3 -42.88 -49.08 33.51
CA ALA A 3 -44.18 -48.49 33.12
C ALA A 3 -44.58 -47.26 33.98
N THR A 4 -45.03 -46.09 33.49
CA THR A 4 -45.71 -45.76 32.20
C THR A 4 -45.67 -44.24 31.89
N SER A 5 -46.02 -43.89 30.65
CA SER A 5 -46.47 -42.60 30.05
C SER A 5 -46.99 -41.41 30.91
N GLY A 6 -46.85 -40.18 30.40
CA GLY A 6 -47.70 -39.03 30.77
C GLY A 6 -47.54 -37.71 29.98
N ARG A 7 -48.61 -37.23 29.32
CA ARG A 7 -48.94 -35.81 29.01
C ARG A 7 -49.92 -35.31 30.11
N PRO A 8 -50.07 -34.00 30.46
CA PRO A 8 -50.49 -32.86 29.60
C PRO A 8 -49.69 -31.55 29.88
N GLY A 9 -50.10 -30.29 29.61
CA GLY A 9 -51.38 -29.70 29.18
C GLY A 9 -51.32 -28.21 28.78
N LYS A 10 -52.41 -27.43 29.01
CA LYS A 10 -52.54 -25.97 28.75
C LYS A 10 -53.07 -25.22 30.00
N ARG A 11 -52.72 -23.92 30.15
CA ARG A 11 -53.45 -22.79 30.83
C ARG A 11 -52.48 -21.58 30.99
N GLN A 12 -52.85 -20.28 31.06
CA GLN A 12 -54.10 -19.52 30.85
C GLN A 12 -53.80 -17.99 30.81
N SER A 13 -54.64 -17.15 30.15
CA SER A 13 -54.82 -15.67 30.36
C SER A 13 -53.60 -14.70 30.18
N SER A 14 -53.73 -13.40 29.88
CA SER A 14 -54.89 -12.50 29.65
C SER A 14 -54.51 -11.24 28.85
N TRP A 15 -55.51 -10.63 28.19
CA TRP A 15 -55.54 -9.32 27.51
C TRP A 15 -55.60 -8.14 28.53
N PRO A 16 -55.51 -6.81 28.17
CA PRO A 16 -56.00 -6.23 26.91
C PRO A 16 -55.26 -5.03 26.28
N CYS A 17 -55.78 -4.62 25.11
CA CYS A 17 -55.46 -3.40 24.38
C CYS A 17 -56.45 -2.24 24.66
N GLY A 18 -56.04 -1.00 24.37
CA GLY A 18 -56.89 0.17 24.06
C GLY A 18 -55.97 1.27 23.49
N ARG A 19 -55.98 1.60 22.19
CA ARG A 19 -56.92 2.47 21.42
C ARG A 19 -57.01 3.92 21.95
N GLY A 20 -56.75 4.88 21.06
CA GLY A 20 -56.88 6.35 21.27
C GLY A 20 -58.34 6.85 21.20
N PRO A 21 -58.68 8.07 20.70
CA PRO A 21 -58.01 8.85 19.62
C PRO A 21 -58.05 10.41 19.75
N SER A 22 -57.63 11.13 18.67
CA SER A 22 -58.09 12.49 18.24
C SER A 22 -57.84 13.73 19.13
N SER A 23 -57.79 15.00 18.65
CA SER A 23 -57.61 15.61 17.30
C SER A 23 -57.49 17.16 17.41
N ALA A 24 -57.01 17.82 16.34
CA ALA A 24 -57.33 19.20 15.89
C ALA A 24 -56.54 20.45 16.40
N LEU A 25 -55.86 21.08 15.43
CA LEU A 25 -55.88 22.50 15.02
C LEU A 25 -55.60 23.66 16.02
N GLY A 26 -54.63 24.52 15.63
CA GLY A 26 -54.48 25.89 16.12
C GLY A 26 -53.33 26.63 15.43
N CYS A 27 -53.63 27.66 14.62
CA CYS A 27 -52.61 28.51 13.99
C CYS A 27 -52.15 29.64 14.92
N GLY A 28 -50.88 30.02 14.86
CA GLY A 28 -50.34 31.20 15.54
C GLY A 28 -48.95 31.54 15.02
N ALA A 29 -48.76 32.75 14.50
CA ALA A 29 -47.50 33.20 13.91
C ALA A 29 -46.58 33.86 14.94
N GLY A 30 -45.26 33.85 14.69
CA GLY A 30 -44.39 34.90 15.22
C GLY A 30 -42.95 34.53 15.54
N VAL A 31 -42.05 35.36 14.98
CA VAL A 31 -40.70 35.69 15.47
C VAL A 31 -39.58 34.66 15.24
N ARG A 32 -38.53 35.17 14.57
CA ARG A 32 -37.25 34.50 14.29
C ARG A 32 -36.31 34.67 15.49
N SER A 33 -35.51 33.65 15.77
CA SER A 33 -34.29 33.78 16.58
C SER A 33 -33.23 32.86 15.97
N ALA A 34 -32.19 33.45 15.38
CA ALA A 34 -31.06 32.73 14.80
C ALA A 34 -29.79 33.10 15.56
N ASP A 35 -29.01 32.09 15.95
CA ASP A 35 -27.82 32.21 16.78
C ASP A 35 -26.68 32.96 16.06
N PRO A 36 -26.13 34.06 16.62
CA PRO A 36 -25.12 34.88 15.97
C PRO A 36 -23.71 34.26 16.08
N ARG A 37 -23.42 33.20 15.31
CA ARG A 37 -22.06 32.62 15.26
C ARG A 37 -21.57 32.09 13.91
N THR A 38 -22.11 32.58 12.79
CA THR A 38 -21.71 32.19 11.41
C THR A 38 -21.33 33.33 10.45
N GLU A 39 -21.23 34.58 10.92
CA GLU A 39 -20.81 35.75 10.09
C GLU A 39 -19.36 36.21 10.34
N ARG A 40 -18.40 35.28 10.50
CA ARG A 40 -16.97 35.67 10.60
C ARG A 40 -15.99 34.72 9.90
N LEU A 41 -16.32 34.22 8.71
CA LEU A 41 -15.32 33.63 7.81
C LEU A 41 -15.64 33.80 6.30
N ALA A 42 -16.32 34.89 5.92
CA ALA A 42 -16.68 35.19 4.51
C ALA A 42 -16.22 36.59 4.05
N ARG A 43 -15.20 37.18 4.69
CA ARG A 43 -14.58 38.46 4.30
C ARG A 43 -13.06 38.45 4.49
N SER A 44 -12.36 37.56 3.78
CA SER A 44 -10.88 37.66 3.62
C SER A 44 -10.35 36.96 2.36
N HIS A 45 -11.05 37.07 1.22
CA HIS A 45 -10.59 36.59 -0.09
C HIS A 45 -11.10 37.49 -1.25
N ALA A 46 -11.03 38.80 -1.05
CA ALA A 46 -11.36 39.81 -2.06
C ALA A 46 -10.37 41.00 -2.01
N LEU A 47 -9.08 40.70 -1.86
CA LEU A 47 -8.01 41.71 -1.78
C LEU A 47 -6.62 41.16 -2.21
N PHE A 48 -6.56 40.28 -3.22
CA PHE A 48 -5.29 39.85 -3.83
C PHE A 48 -5.34 39.57 -5.35
N PHE A 49 -6.34 40.11 -6.05
CA PHE A 49 -6.40 40.18 -7.52
C PHE A 49 -6.76 41.61 -7.93
N GLY A 50 -5.76 42.49 -7.99
CA GLY A 50 -6.01 43.91 -8.21
C GLY A 50 -4.82 44.87 -8.18
N LEU A 51 -3.56 44.39 -8.22
CA LEU A 51 -2.41 45.29 -8.29
C LEU A 51 -1.15 44.68 -8.93
N LEU A 52 -1.19 44.32 -10.22
CA LEU A 52 0.05 44.16 -11.00
C LEU A 52 -0.12 44.43 -12.51
N MET A 53 -0.83 45.51 -12.87
CA MET A 53 -0.94 46.00 -14.26
C MET A 53 -0.67 47.51 -14.32
N ARG A 54 0.60 47.91 -14.18
CA ARG A 54 1.19 49.20 -14.62
C ARG A 54 2.68 49.29 -14.28
N SER A 55 3.54 48.92 -15.23
CA SER A 55 4.88 49.52 -15.46
C SER A 55 5.53 48.85 -16.68
N GLY A 56 5.22 49.35 -17.87
CA GLY A 56 5.95 48.96 -19.07
C GLY A 56 7.26 49.73 -19.18
N ALA A 57 8.39 49.03 -19.20
CA ALA A 57 9.69 49.58 -19.55
C ALA A 57 10.41 48.60 -20.49
N LEU A 58 10.48 48.94 -21.77
CA LEU A 58 11.15 48.12 -22.76
C LEU A 58 12.66 48.04 -22.48
N ARG A 59 13.22 46.83 -22.41
CA ARG A 59 14.65 46.61 -22.64
C ARG A 59 14.81 45.78 -23.92
N LYS A 60 15.39 46.41 -24.95
CA LYS A 60 15.71 45.75 -26.22
C LYS A 60 16.97 44.89 -26.03
N THR A 61 16.90 43.62 -26.39
CA THR A 61 18.09 42.77 -26.57
C THR A 61 18.60 42.92 -28.02
N PRO A 62 19.93 42.99 -28.25
CA PRO A 62 20.49 43.06 -29.59
C PRO A 62 20.54 41.66 -30.27
N PRO A 63 20.52 41.58 -31.62
CA PRO A 63 20.53 40.32 -32.35
C PRO A 63 21.94 39.69 -32.44
N PRO A 64 22.05 38.37 -32.66
CA PRO A 64 23.34 37.71 -32.90
C PRO A 64 23.90 38.03 -34.30
N GLY A 65 25.22 38.23 -34.38
CA GLY A 65 25.96 38.44 -35.63
C GLY A 65 26.23 37.15 -36.43
N PRO A 66 26.73 37.27 -37.68
CA PRO A 66 26.72 36.19 -38.65
C PRO A 66 27.84 35.15 -38.49
N THR A 67 27.52 33.91 -38.85
CA THR A 67 28.43 32.75 -38.87
C THR A 67 29.45 32.86 -40.01
N GLN A 68 30.75 32.81 -39.71
CA GLN A 68 31.78 32.57 -40.72
C GLN A 68 32.08 31.07 -40.88
N ARG A 69 32.25 30.63 -42.14
CA ARG A 69 32.79 29.31 -42.47
C ARG A 69 34.31 29.36 -42.36
N LEU A 70 34.90 28.33 -41.74
CA LEU A 70 36.26 27.87 -42.06
C LEU A 70 36.21 26.37 -42.34
N ALA A 71 37.10 25.91 -43.22
CA ALA A 71 37.02 24.59 -43.84
C ALA A 71 38.14 23.65 -43.38
N ALA A 72 37.85 22.36 -43.47
CA ALA A 72 38.77 21.23 -43.70
C ALA A 72 40.03 21.06 -42.83
N GLY A 73 40.04 19.96 -42.08
CA GLY A 73 41.24 19.26 -41.62
C GLY A 73 40.89 17.78 -41.42
N GLU A 74 41.50 16.88 -42.19
CA GLU A 74 41.17 15.45 -42.18
C GLU A 74 41.81 14.71 -40.99
N GLY A 75 41.11 13.71 -40.46
CA GLY A 75 41.56 12.79 -39.41
C GLY A 75 40.80 11.46 -39.51
N PRO A 76 41.41 10.32 -39.13
CA PRO A 76 41.08 9.03 -39.75
C PRO A 76 39.76 8.39 -39.28
N LYS A 77 39.20 7.60 -40.20
CA LYS A 77 37.95 6.83 -40.05
C LYS A 77 38.01 5.88 -38.85
N SER A 78 37.23 6.17 -37.81
CA SER A 78 36.86 5.16 -36.80
C SER A 78 35.60 4.41 -37.24
N THR A 79 35.62 3.09 -37.10
CA THR A 79 34.53 2.19 -37.46
C THR A 79 33.25 2.51 -36.70
N CYS A 80 32.12 2.57 -37.41
CA CYS A 80 30.80 2.67 -36.80
C CYS A 80 30.47 1.36 -36.06
N LEU A 81 30.84 1.30 -34.79
CA LEU A 81 30.29 0.32 -33.86
C LEU A 81 28.86 0.77 -33.53
N CYS A 82 27.89 0.08 -34.14
CA CYS A 82 26.51 0.14 -33.69
C CYS A 82 26.47 -0.36 -32.23
N PHE A 83 26.42 0.57 -31.27
CA PHE A 83 26.15 0.24 -29.89
C PHE A 83 24.77 -0.41 -29.82
N HIS A 84 24.74 -1.74 -29.79
CA HIS A 84 23.60 -2.46 -29.24
C HIS A 84 23.42 -1.96 -27.82
N HIS A 85 22.34 -1.23 -27.59
CA HIS A 85 21.93 -0.79 -26.27
C HIS A 85 21.57 -2.05 -25.48
N ARG A 86 22.57 -2.65 -24.84
CA ARG A 86 22.37 -3.76 -23.91
C ARG A 86 21.49 -3.16 -22.81
N LEU A 87 20.28 -3.69 -22.66
CA LEU A 87 19.39 -3.33 -21.57
C LEU A 87 20.07 -3.73 -20.27
N GLY A 88 20.77 -2.79 -19.65
CA GLY A 88 21.28 -2.95 -18.30
C GLY A 88 20.07 -2.99 -17.38
N GLU A 89 19.78 -4.17 -16.82
CA GLU A 89 18.84 -4.28 -15.72
C GLU A 89 19.28 -3.30 -14.62
N ASN A 90 18.36 -2.44 -14.19
CA ASN A 90 18.65 -1.42 -13.18
C ASN A 90 18.64 -2.07 -11.78
N LEU A 91 19.54 -3.04 -11.59
CA LEU A 91 19.72 -3.79 -10.37
C LEU A 91 20.30 -2.83 -9.33
N GLY A 92 19.50 -2.53 -8.30
CA GLY A 92 19.92 -1.68 -7.20
C GLY A 92 21.22 -2.17 -6.56
N SER A 93 22.03 -1.24 -6.05
CA SER A 93 23.38 -1.56 -5.61
C SER A 93 23.39 -2.61 -4.50
N ARG A 94 24.42 -3.46 -4.47
CA ARG A 94 24.49 -4.62 -3.58
C ARG A 94 24.24 -4.23 -2.11
N GLY A 95 23.15 -4.71 -1.50
CA GLY A 95 22.76 -4.39 -0.12
C GLY A 95 22.08 -3.02 0.09
N SER A 96 21.72 -2.30 -0.97
CA SER A 96 20.75 -1.18 -0.95
C SER A 96 19.31 -1.71 -0.81
N TRP A 97 18.39 -0.86 -0.37
CA TRP A 97 16.95 -1.19 -0.31
C TRP A 97 16.28 -1.29 -1.69
N SER A 98 17.03 -0.96 -2.75
CA SER A 98 16.65 -1.08 -4.17
C SER A 98 17.20 -2.34 -4.82
N GLU A 99 18.04 -3.12 -4.12
CA GLU A 99 18.44 -4.45 -4.56
C GLU A 99 17.19 -5.32 -4.75
N ASN A 100 17.11 -6.01 -5.89
CA ASN A 100 15.98 -6.90 -6.16
C ASN A 100 15.91 -7.98 -5.07
N ILE A 101 14.71 -8.16 -4.50
CA ILE A 101 14.47 -9.05 -3.36
C ILE A 101 14.89 -10.51 -3.64
N LEU A 102 14.68 -11.00 -4.87
CA LEU A 102 15.08 -12.35 -5.26
C LEU A 102 16.61 -12.48 -5.30
N GLU A 103 17.31 -11.49 -5.89
CA GLU A 103 18.78 -11.47 -5.93
C GLU A 103 19.39 -11.40 -4.53
N TYR A 104 18.78 -10.62 -3.62
CA TYR A 104 19.18 -10.58 -2.21
C TYR A 104 19.11 -11.97 -1.57
N PHE A 105 17.96 -12.65 -1.67
CA PHE A 105 17.74 -13.93 -0.99
C PHE A 105 18.45 -15.11 -1.67
N LEU A 106 18.60 -15.10 -3.01
CA LEU A 106 19.41 -16.08 -3.75
C LEU A 106 20.88 -16.02 -3.34
N ARG A 107 21.47 -14.82 -3.34
CA ARG A 107 22.87 -14.61 -2.94
C ARG A 107 23.15 -15.04 -1.50
N ASN A 108 22.15 -14.93 -0.63
CA ASN A 108 22.23 -15.34 0.77
C ASN A 108 21.85 -16.83 0.99
N ASN A 109 21.58 -17.59 -0.08
CA ASN A 109 21.18 -19.00 -0.05
C ASN A 109 19.90 -19.28 0.75
N GLN A 110 18.97 -18.31 0.77
CA GLN A 110 17.68 -18.41 1.48
C GLN A 110 16.55 -18.89 0.56
N ILE A 111 16.69 -18.68 -0.75
CA ILE A 111 15.83 -19.27 -1.79
C ILE A 111 16.69 -19.92 -2.87
N THR A 112 16.08 -20.76 -3.71
CA THR A 112 16.77 -21.60 -4.70
C THR A 112 16.51 -21.20 -6.15
N THR A 113 15.39 -20.53 -6.45
CA THR A 113 15.05 -20.05 -7.80
C THR A 113 14.57 -18.59 -7.79
N ARG A 114 14.50 -17.97 -8.99
CA ARG A 114 13.91 -16.62 -9.19
C ARG A 114 12.38 -16.68 -9.24
N ASP A 115 11.76 -17.16 -8.17
CA ASP A 115 10.30 -17.27 -8.03
C ASP A 115 9.84 -16.52 -6.78
N GLY A 116 8.95 -15.54 -6.94
CA GLY A 116 8.43 -14.74 -5.82
C GLY A 116 7.58 -15.54 -4.83
N ALA A 117 7.17 -16.76 -5.17
CA ALA A 117 6.55 -17.70 -4.23
C ALA A 117 7.56 -18.37 -3.27
N GLU A 118 8.88 -18.31 -3.51
CA GLU A 118 9.88 -18.73 -2.51
C GLU A 118 10.09 -17.66 -1.41
N ILE A 119 9.71 -16.40 -1.65
CA ILE A 119 9.65 -15.40 -0.59
C ILE A 119 8.50 -15.76 0.37
N THR A 120 8.83 -15.85 1.66
CA THR A 120 7.89 -16.14 2.75
C THR A 120 7.68 -14.88 3.57
N TRP A 121 6.43 -14.63 3.95
CA TRP A 121 6.00 -13.43 4.65
C TRP A 121 5.47 -13.81 6.03
N TYR A 122 5.75 -13.00 7.03
CA TYR A 122 5.04 -13.02 8.30
C TYR A 122 4.18 -11.76 8.37
N HIS A 123 2.87 -11.94 8.30
CA HIS A 123 1.89 -10.87 8.17
C HIS A 123 1.52 -10.26 9.54
N ALA A 124 1.28 -8.95 9.60
CA ALA A 124 0.79 -8.20 10.76
C ALA A 124 1.55 -8.46 12.07
N ALA A 125 2.90 -8.43 12.04
CA ALA A 125 3.76 -8.68 13.19
C ALA A 125 3.86 -7.49 14.16
N ASN A 126 2.70 -7.01 14.60
CA ASN A 126 2.53 -5.73 15.28
C ASN A 126 3.00 -5.77 16.75
N HIS A 127 2.39 -6.65 17.56
CA HIS A 127 2.68 -6.75 19.00
C HIS A 127 4.02 -7.40 19.32
N LYS A 128 4.58 -7.14 20.50
CA LYS A 128 5.89 -7.70 20.89
C LYS A 128 5.91 -9.22 20.90
N ALA A 129 4.82 -9.87 21.31
CA ALA A 129 4.70 -11.33 21.25
C ALA A 129 4.79 -11.86 19.80
N VAL A 130 3.94 -11.33 18.92
CA VAL A 130 3.86 -11.75 17.50
C VAL A 130 5.14 -11.43 16.74
N MET A 131 5.77 -10.28 17.00
CA MET A 131 7.10 -9.95 16.47
C MET A 131 8.16 -10.98 16.90
N ASN A 132 8.15 -11.41 18.17
CA ASN A 132 9.09 -12.43 18.66
C ASN A 132 8.87 -13.82 18.04
N GLU A 133 7.66 -14.14 17.60
CA GLU A 133 7.35 -15.33 16.79
C GLU A 133 7.87 -15.15 15.36
N ALA A 134 7.56 -14.01 14.72
CA ALA A 134 8.01 -13.66 13.38
C ALA A 134 9.54 -13.71 13.23
N LEU A 135 10.27 -13.20 14.22
CA LEU A 135 11.75 -13.24 14.28
C LEU A 135 12.31 -14.66 14.31
N LYS A 136 11.61 -15.61 14.94
CA LYS A 136 12.01 -17.03 15.06
C LYS A 136 11.51 -17.91 13.90
N SER A 137 10.49 -17.45 13.16
CA SER A 137 9.89 -18.17 12.04
C SER A 137 10.86 -18.42 10.87
N THR A 138 10.44 -19.20 9.88
CA THR A 138 11.12 -19.37 8.59
C THR A 138 10.83 -18.24 7.59
N ALA A 139 10.09 -17.18 7.97
CA ALA A 139 9.76 -16.07 7.07
C ALA A 139 11.01 -15.30 6.59
N HIS A 140 11.01 -14.89 5.33
CA HIS A 140 12.05 -14.05 4.73
C HIS A 140 11.80 -12.56 5.00
N MET A 141 10.53 -12.15 4.92
CA MET A 141 10.05 -10.80 5.15
C MET A 141 9.09 -10.77 6.34
N ILE A 142 9.19 -9.74 7.18
CA ILE A 142 8.20 -9.42 8.21
C ILE A 142 7.44 -8.18 7.77
N GLU A 143 6.12 -8.29 7.69
CA GLU A 143 5.19 -7.20 7.45
C GLU A 143 4.60 -6.75 8.80
N ALA A 144 4.45 -5.44 8.98
CA ALA A 144 3.78 -4.88 10.15
C ALA A 144 3.21 -3.48 9.85
N ASP A 145 2.07 -3.20 10.46
CA ASP A 145 1.25 -2.01 10.25
C ASP A 145 1.73 -0.84 11.11
N VAL A 146 1.77 0.37 10.55
CA VAL A 146 2.27 1.57 11.22
C VAL A 146 1.22 2.68 11.21
N LEU A 147 0.93 3.19 12.40
CA LEU A 147 0.11 4.40 12.58
C LEU A 147 0.67 5.29 13.69
N LEU A 148 0.22 6.55 13.68
CA LEU A 148 0.44 7.50 14.75
C LEU A 148 -0.81 7.49 15.64
N PRO A 149 -0.70 7.27 16.95
CA PRO A 149 -1.83 7.39 17.87
C PRO A 149 -2.43 8.81 17.81
N ASP A 150 -3.76 8.90 17.86
CA ASP A 150 -4.47 10.16 18.06
C ASP A 150 -4.74 10.34 19.56
N ASP A 151 -3.66 10.52 20.33
CA ASP A 151 -3.67 10.65 21.80
C ASP A 151 -3.58 12.12 22.28
N GLY A 152 -3.57 13.07 21.33
CA GLY A 152 -3.39 14.50 21.60
C GLY A 152 -1.95 14.93 21.89
N SER A 153 -0.96 14.04 21.78
CA SER A 153 0.46 14.36 21.96
C SER A 153 1.02 15.13 20.74
N GLU A 154 1.57 16.33 20.97
CA GLU A 154 2.30 17.08 19.95
C GLU A 154 3.56 16.33 19.43
N CYS A 155 4.03 15.33 20.18
CA CYS A 155 5.22 14.52 19.90
C CYS A 155 4.88 13.01 19.87
N GLY A 156 3.73 12.64 19.31
CA GLY A 156 3.32 11.24 19.16
C GLY A 156 4.41 10.35 18.55
N GLN A 157 4.56 9.14 19.08
CA GLN A 157 5.49 8.12 18.56
C GLN A 157 4.72 7.15 17.65
N PRO A 158 5.21 6.80 16.46
CA PRO A 158 4.61 5.75 15.64
C PRO A 158 4.60 4.42 16.39
N ILE A 159 3.47 3.73 16.33
CA ILE A 159 3.26 2.40 16.92
C ILE A 159 2.95 1.37 15.85
N MET A 160 3.14 0.10 16.22
CA MET A 160 2.82 -1.03 15.36
C MET A 160 1.37 -1.46 15.61
N ALA A 161 0.42 -1.08 14.75
CA ALA A 161 -1.01 -1.33 14.93
C ALA A 161 -1.83 -1.22 13.62
N HIS A 162 -2.89 -2.03 13.50
CA HIS A 162 -3.86 -1.99 12.41
C HIS A 162 -5.24 -1.55 12.91
N PRO A 163 -5.91 -0.55 12.30
CA PRO A 163 -7.27 -0.17 12.65
C PRO A 163 -8.25 -1.37 12.65
N PRO A 164 -9.14 -1.53 13.63
CA PRO A 164 -9.58 -0.52 14.61
C PRO A 164 -8.65 -0.34 15.83
N GLU A 165 -7.55 -1.08 15.95
CA GLU A 165 -6.58 -0.87 17.03
C GLU A 165 -5.82 0.44 16.79
N THR A 166 -5.79 1.31 17.80
CA THR A 166 -5.10 2.60 17.79
C THR A 166 -4.06 2.72 18.91
N SER A 167 -3.78 1.62 19.60
CA SER A 167 -2.76 1.47 20.63
C SER A 167 -2.04 0.13 20.45
N SER A 168 -0.82 0.01 20.97
CA SER A 168 -0.02 -1.21 20.87
C SER A 168 0.96 -1.28 22.04
N ASP A 169 1.38 -2.50 22.38
CA ASP A 169 2.49 -2.73 23.31
C ASP A 169 3.87 -2.46 22.69
N ASN A 170 3.92 -2.17 21.38
CA ASN A 170 5.13 -2.06 20.59
C ASN A 170 5.18 -0.74 19.80
N THR A 171 6.14 0.13 20.14
CA THR A 171 6.47 1.29 19.31
C THR A 171 7.28 0.86 18.07
N LEU A 172 7.26 1.65 17.00
CA LEU A 172 8.12 1.40 15.84
C LEU A 172 9.61 1.44 16.22
N GLN A 173 10.00 2.26 17.18
CA GLN A 173 11.38 2.33 17.67
C GLN A 173 11.82 1.01 18.33
N GLU A 174 10.99 0.43 19.19
CA GLU A 174 11.26 -0.88 19.82
C GLU A 174 11.24 -2.01 18.79
N TRP A 175 10.26 -1.99 17.86
CA TRP A 175 10.14 -2.98 16.80
C TRP A 175 11.39 -2.99 15.90
N LEU A 176 11.86 -1.82 15.47
CA LEU A 176 13.10 -1.68 14.70
C LEU A 176 14.33 -2.13 15.50
N ALA A 177 14.37 -1.88 16.82
CA ALA A 177 15.49 -2.27 17.68
C ALA A 177 15.65 -3.80 17.81
N GLU A 178 14.58 -4.58 17.75
CA GLU A 178 14.68 -6.05 17.67
C GLU A 178 14.97 -6.54 16.24
N ILE A 179 14.33 -5.94 15.24
CA ILE A 179 14.48 -6.31 13.82
C ILE A 179 15.93 -6.20 13.33
N VAL A 180 16.68 -5.16 13.73
CA VAL A 180 18.10 -5.01 13.35
C VAL A 180 18.99 -6.16 13.84
N LYS A 181 18.60 -6.89 14.90
CA LYS A 181 19.32 -8.04 15.44
C LYS A 181 19.11 -9.33 14.62
N SER A 182 18.11 -9.34 13.74
CA SER A 182 17.74 -10.48 12.90
C SER A 182 18.40 -10.44 11.51
N ASN A 183 18.06 -11.39 10.63
CA ASN A 183 18.34 -11.34 9.19
C ASN A 183 17.09 -11.05 8.32
N LYS A 184 15.94 -10.78 8.94
CA LYS A 184 14.63 -10.61 8.27
C LYS A 184 14.57 -9.30 7.50
N GLY A 185 14.13 -9.33 6.23
CA GLY A 185 13.70 -8.12 5.53
C GLY A 185 12.36 -7.61 6.06
N ILE A 186 11.97 -6.38 5.73
CA ILE A 186 10.76 -5.77 6.30
C ILE A 186 9.86 -5.10 5.27
N LYS A 187 8.56 -5.07 5.56
CA LYS A 187 7.54 -4.25 4.91
C LYS A 187 6.78 -3.48 5.99
N LEU A 188 6.73 -2.16 5.89
CA LEU A 188 6.01 -1.31 6.85
C LEU A 188 4.77 -0.72 6.17
N ASP A 189 3.57 -1.04 6.68
CA ASP A 189 2.30 -0.61 6.09
C ASP A 189 1.67 0.59 6.81
N PHE A 190 1.79 1.76 6.20
CA PHE A 190 1.33 3.02 6.75
C PHE A 190 -0.18 3.20 6.60
N LYS A 191 -0.89 3.11 7.73
CA LYS A 191 -2.35 3.36 7.81
C LYS A 191 -2.70 4.83 7.97
N SER A 192 -1.72 5.71 8.24
CA SER A 192 -1.92 7.15 8.27
C SER A 192 -0.70 7.94 7.79
N LEU A 193 -0.94 9.04 7.05
CA LEU A 193 0.10 9.95 6.58
C LEU A 193 0.89 10.58 7.73
N ALA A 194 0.24 10.80 8.88
CA ALA A 194 0.84 11.42 10.06
C ALA A 194 2.03 10.60 10.62
N ALA A 195 2.00 9.28 10.50
CA ALA A 195 3.09 8.41 10.95
C ALA A 195 4.33 8.47 10.05
N VAL A 196 4.16 8.78 8.76
CA VAL A 196 5.18 8.59 7.72
C VAL A 196 6.48 9.31 8.05
N LYS A 197 6.44 10.63 8.26
CA LYS A 197 7.65 11.42 8.52
C LYS A 197 8.36 11.03 9.83
N PRO A 198 7.69 10.90 10.99
CA PRO A 198 8.31 10.37 12.20
C PRO A 198 8.94 8.98 12.00
N SER A 199 8.28 8.06 11.29
CA SER A 199 8.81 6.74 10.99
C SER A 199 10.03 6.77 10.07
N MET A 200 10.07 7.68 9.07
CA MET A 200 11.26 7.83 8.23
C MET A 200 12.48 8.30 9.05
N MET A 201 12.28 9.18 10.04
CA MET A 201 13.33 9.61 10.95
C MET A 201 13.85 8.46 11.82
N LEU A 202 12.96 7.59 12.32
CA LEU A 202 13.35 6.38 13.07
C LEU A 202 14.10 5.36 12.17
N LEU A 203 13.67 5.18 10.93
CA LEU A 203 14.33 4.30 9.95
C LEU A 203 15.74 4.77 9.58
N GLU A 204 15.97 6.07 9.43
CA GLU A 204 17.30 6.61 9.05
C GLU A 204 18.35 6.27 10.13
N ASN A 205 17.96 6.30 11.41
CA ASN A 205 18.83 5.91 12.53
C ASN A 205 19.31 4.45 12.45
N VAL A 206 18.51 3.54 11.87
CA VAL A 206 18.82 2.11 11.74
C VAL A 206 19.29 1.68 10.35
N LYS A 207 19.22 2.57 9.33
CA LYS A 207 19.56 2.31 7.91
C LYS A 207 20.94 1.67 7.67
N ARG A 208 21.92 1.97 8.53
CA ARG A 208 23.27 1.38 8.46
C ARG A 208 23.28 -0.10 8.83
N HIS A 209 22.37 -0.55 9.70
CA HIS A 209 22.24 -1.92 10.20
C HIS A 209 21.23 -2.76 9.37
N LEU A 210 20.32 -2.11 8.65
CA LEU A 210 19.36 -2.77 7.75
C LEU A 210 19.92 -2.93 6.32
N LYS A 211 20.98 -3.72 6.13
CA LYS A 211 21.51 -4.07 4.79
C LYS A 211 20.77 -5.25 4.17
N ARG A 212 19.47 -5.03 3.90
CA ARG A 212 18.46 -6.02 3.52
C ARG A 212 17.26 -5.35 2.85
N PRO A 213 16.31 -6.10 2.24
CA PRO A 213 15.11 -5.54 1.65
C PRO A 213 14.27 -4.77 2.68
N VAL A 214 13.90 -3.54 2.35
CA VAL A 214 13.00 -2.67 3.11
C VAL A 214 11.95 -2.14 2.14
N TRP A 215 10.69 -2.46 2.41
CA TRP A 215 9.53 -2.08 1.60
C TRP A 215 8.65 -1.11 2.39
N ILE A 216 8.20 -0.04 1.74
CA ILE A 216 7.35 0.99 2.37
C ILE A 216 6.00 0.97 1.68
N ASN A 217 4.96 0.57 2.41
CA ASN A 217 3.62 0.31 1.91
C ASN A 217 2.62 1.40 2.33
N ALA A 218 1.69 1.73 1.45
CA ALA A 218 0.46 2.42 1.79
C ALA A 218 -0.61 2.18 0.71
N ASP A 219 -1.87 2.15 1.12
CA ASP A 219 -3.01 2.23 0.21
C ASP A 219 -3.24 3.70 -0.19
N ILE A 220 -2.79 4.06 -1.40
CA ILE A 220 -2.78 5.44 -1.89
C ILE A 220 -3.94 5.78 -2.84
N LEU A 221 -4.72 4.78 -3.24
CA LEU A 221 -5.87 4.92 -4.15
C LEU A 221 -7.09 4.12 -3.67
N PRO A 222 -8.33 4.52 -4.04
CA PRO A 222 -9.52 3.73 -3.76
C PRO A 222 -9.59 2.52 -4.70
N GLY A 223 -9.82 1.33 -4.15
CA GLY A 223 -9.86 0.07 -4.89
C GLY A 223 -11.22 -0.60 -4.89
N PRO A 224 -11.31 -1.82 -5.47
CA PRO A 224 -12.56 -2.56 -5.57
C PRO A 224 -13.12 -2.88 -4.18
N ASN A 225 -14.40 -2.56 -3.99
CA ASN A 225 -15.12 -2.72 -2.72
C ASN A 225 -14.50 -2.00 -1.49
N GLY A 226 -13.48 -1.16 -1.69
CA GLY A 226 -12.80 -0.42 -0.62
C GLY A 226 -13.66 0.71 -0.03
N ASN A 227 -13.66 0.82 1.29
CA ASN A 227 -14.29 1.91 2.04
C ASN A 227 -13.33 2.62 3.03
N GLY A 228 -12.07 2.18 3.08
CA GLY A 228 -11.03 2.79 3.91
C GLY A 228 -10.59 4.14 3.37
N ARG A 229 -10.06 4.99 4.26
CA ARG A 229 -9.38 6.23 3.87
C ARG A 229 -8.05 5.89 3.21
N VAL A 230 -7.78 6.50 2.07
CA VAL A 230 -6.47 6.42 1.40
C VAL A 230 -5.46 7.35 2.06
N VAL A 231 -4.17 7.01 1.94
CA VAL A 231 -3.06 7.92 2.24
C VAL A 231 -2.85 8.85 1.04
N ASP A 232 -2.53 10.14 1.27
CA ASP A 232 -2.22 11.06 0.17
C ASP A 232 -0.99 10.58 -0.60
N ALA A 233 -1.20 10.18 -1.85
CA ALA A 233 -0.17 9.58 -2.70
C ALA A 233 1.07 10.48 -2.82
N LYS A 234 0.88 11.78 -3.09
CA LYS A 234 1.97 12.70 -3.39
C LYS A 234 2.80 12.96 -2.13
N LEU A 235 2.15 13.29 -1.02
CA LEU A 235 2.82 13.56 0.25
C LEU A 235 3.52 12.31 0.79
N PHE A 236 2.94 11.12 0.61
CA PHE A 236 3.59 9.86 0.95
C PHE A 236 4.86 9.62 0.13
N ILE A 237 4.75 9.63 -1.20
CA ILE A 237 5.86 9.35 -2.12
C ILE A 237 6.98 10.38 -1.96
N ASP A 238 6.66 11.68 -1.91
CA ASP A 238 7.65 12.75 -1.74
C ASP A 238 8.39 12.60 -0.40
N THR A 239 7.66 12.36 0.70
CA THR A 239 8.26 12.20 2.04
C THR A 239 9.19 11.00 2.07
N VAL A 240 8.74 9.82 1.66
CA VAL A 240 9.55 8.60 1.67
C VAL A 240 10.77 8.76 0.75
N THR A 241 10.59 9.29 -0.47
CA THR A 241 11.69 9.51 -1.43
C THR A 241 12.75 10.48 -0.90
N SER A 242 12.35 11.51 -0.15
CA SER A 242 13.30 12.47 0.43
C SER A 242 14.28 11.88 1.45
N PHE A 243 13.92 10.78 2.12
CA PHE A 243 14.79 10.05 3.05
C PHE A 243 15.47 8.84 2.36
N PHE A 244 14.70 8.14 1.53
CA PHE A 244 15.06 6.85 0.95
C PHE A 244 14.79 6.83 -0.56
N PRO A 245 15.64 7.49 -1.36
CA PRO A 245 15.54 7.46 -2.83
C PRO A 245 15.84 6.07 -3.41
N ASP A 246 16.36 5.15 -2.58
CA ASP A 246 16.69 3.78 -2.91
C ASP A 246 15.78 2.74 -2.24
N VAL A 247 14.61 3.09 -1.70
CA VAL A 247 13.67 2.11 -1.12
C VAL A 247 12.85 1.37 -2.18
N THR A 248 12.25 0.23 -1.83
CA THR A 248 11.15 -0.35 -2.63
C THR A 248 9.81 0.16 -2.12
N PHE A 249 8.96 0.67 -3.01
CA PHE A 249 7.59 1.03 -2.66
C PHE A 249 6.63 -0.16 -2.82
N SER A 250 5.57 -0.18 -2.01
CA SER A 250 4.46 -1.13 -2.11
C SER A 250 3.14 -0.34 -2.13
N LEU A 251 2.71 0.10 -3.32
CA LEU A 251 1.63 1.10 -3.48
C LEU A 251 0.31 0.42 -3.80
N GLY A 252 -0.59 0.40 -2.82
CA GLY A 252 -1.83 -0.34 -2.85
C GLY A 252 -3.06 0.48 -3.17
N TRP A 253 -4.19 -0.22 -3.22
CA TRP A 253 -5.51 0.36 -3.20
C TRP A 253 -6.28 -0.16 -1.98
N THR A 254 -7.06 0.70 -1.33
CA THR A 254 -7.99 0.23 -0.30
C THR A 254 -8.98 -0.74 -0.93
N THR A 255 -9.06 -1.96 -0.42
CA THR A 255 -9.92 -3.01 -0.98
C THR A 255 -10.80 -3.63 0.08
N GLY A 256 -11.98 -4.10 -0.34
CA GLY A 256 -12.88 -4.87 0.50
C GLY A 256 -13.22 -6.21 -0.13
N TRP A 257 -13.68 -7.14 0.70
CA TRP A 257 -14.35 -8.36 0.25
C TRP A 257 -15.61 -8.55 1.09
N HIS A 258 -16.66 -9.11 0.49
CA HIS A 258 -17.92 -9.39 1.16
C HIS A 258 -18.67 -10.49 0.38
N PRO A 259 -19.15 -11.57 1.02
CA PRO A 259 -19.63 -12.75 0.29
C PRO A 259 -20.89 -12.48 -0.57
N GLN A 260 -21.67 -11.46 -0.23
CA GLN A 260 -22.87 -11.04 -0.96
C GLN A 260 -22.63 -9.90 -1.98
N LYS A 261 -21.38 -9.49 -2.21
CA LYS A 261 -21.03 -8.47 -3.22
C LYS A 261 -20.39 -9.11 -4.45
N VAL A 262 -20.56 -8.48 -5.60
CA VAL A 262 -19.77 -8.80 -6.80
C VAL A 262 -18.33 -8.32 -6.57
N ASN A 263 -17.36 -9.18 -6.86
CA ASN A 263 -15.94 -8.89 -6.75
C ASN A 263 -15.40 -8.48 -8.12
N GLU A 264 -15.79 -7.29 -8.60
CA GLU A 264 -15.58 -6.80 -9.97
C GLU A 264 -14.10 -6.61 -10.40
N GLY A 265 -13.14 -6.84 -9.50
CA GLY A 265 -11.72 -6.68 -9.78
C GLY A 265 -11.28 -5.21 -9.96
N TYR A 266 -9.98 -5.04 -10.21
CA TYR A 266 -9.33 -3.76 -10.48
C TYR A 266 -9.69 -3.28 -11.89
N SER A 267 -10.42 -2.18 -11.96
CA SER A 267 -10.86 -1.60 -13.23
C SER A 267 -9.70 -1.01 -14.05
N TRP A 268 -9.94 -0.81 -15.35
CA TRP A 268 -9.02 -0.09 -16.24
C TRP A 268 -8.70 1.34 -15.76
N ALA A 269 -9.62 1.99 -15.05
CA ALA A 269 -9.38 3.32 -14.48
C ALA A 269 -8.37 3.23 -13.32
N MET A 270 -8.60 2.32 -12.37
CA MET A 270 -7.75 2.10 -11.19
C MET A 270 -6.29 1.82 -11.56
N VAL A 271 -6.04 0.92 -12.53
CA VAL A 271 -4.65 0.60 -12.94
C VAL A 271 -3.99 1.72 -13.75
N LYS A 272 -4.76 2.53 -14.49
CA LYS A 272 -4.24 3.70 -15.22
C LYS A 272 -3.90 4.86 -14.29
N GLU A 273 -4.67 5.03 -13.22
CA GLU A 273 -4.39 6.03 -12.19
C GLU A 273 -3.13 5.67 -11.37
N MET A 274 -3.00 4.40 -10.99
CA MET A 274 -1.76 3.90 -10.36
C MET A 274 -0.54 4.05 -11.28
N GLU A 275 -0.67 3.74 -12.58
CA GLU A 275 0.37 3.99 -13.59
C GLU A 275 0.74 5.48 -13.68
N TYR A 276 -0.26 6.36 -13.66
CA TYR A 276 -0.06 7.80 -13.74
C TYR A 276 0.77 8.33 -12.57
N ILE A 277 0.53 7.81 -11.36
CA ILE A 277 1.32 8.17 -10.17
C ILE A 277 2.72 7.54 -10.25
N CYS A 278 2.82 6.27 -10.62
CA CYS A 278 4.07 5.52 -10.50
C CYS A 278 5.10 5.78 -11.61
N ARG A 279 4.70 6.37 -12.74
CA ARG A 279 5.62 6.64 -13.87
C ARG A 279 6.82 7.53 -13.49
N GLU A 280 6.60 8.50 -12.61
CA GLU A 280 7.60 9.49 -12.17
C GLU A 280 8.48 8.97 -11.02
N ILE A 281 8.07 7.88 -10.37
CA ILE A 281 8.84 7.21 -9.31
C ILE A 281 10.02 6.48 -9.97
N ASN A 282 11.24 6.62 -9.44
CA ASN A 282 12.43 5.93 -9.95
C ASN A 282 12.71 4.59 -9.25
N GLN A 283 12.23 4.45 -8.01
CA GLN A 283 12.33 3.26 -7.17
C GLN A 283 11.64 2.01 -7.79
N PRO A 284 11.98 0.79 -7.34
CA PRO A 284 11.13 -0.39 -7.53
C PRO A 284 9.74 -0.17 -6.89
N VAL A 285 8.69 -0.68 -7.53
CA VAL A 285 7.31 -0.57 -7.04
C VAL A 285 6.61 -1.93 -7.16
N THR A 286 6.19 -2.51 -6.04
CA THR A 286 5.22 -3.61 -6.06
C THR A 286 3.81 -3.06 -5.86
N PHE A 287 2.82 -3.71 -6.46
CA PHE A 287 1.40 -3.40 -6.25
C PHE A 287 0.76 -4.51 -5.41
N PRO A 288 0.44 -4.27 -4.12
CA PRO A 288 -0.29 -5.24 -3.32
C PRO A 288 -1.73 -5.37 -3.84
N VAL A 289 -2.09 -6.56 -4.31
CA VAL A 289 -3.42 -6.89 -4.86
C VAL A 289 -4.07 -8.04 -4.11
N ARG A 290 -5.33 -7.89 -3.73
CA ARG A 290 -6.05 -8.88 -2.92
C ARG A 290 -6.46 -10.07 -3.78
N ALA A 291 -6.11 -11.30 -3.38
CA ALA A 291 -6.21 -12.52 -4.20
C ALA A 291 -7.60 -12.72 -4.83
N VAL A 292 -8.67 -12.53 -4.05
CA VAL A 292 -10.10 -12.64 -4.48
C VAL A 292 -10.50 -11.72 -5.63
N LEU A 293 -9.69 -10.70 -5.95
CA LEU A 293 -9.95 -9.71 -6.99
C LEU A 293 -9.11 -9.94 -8.26
N VAL A 294 -8.05 -10.76 -8.19
CA VAL A 294 -7.02 -10.79 -9.25
C VAL A 294 -7.53 -11.44 -10.54
N ARG A 295 -8.36 -12.49 -10.44
CA ARG A 295 -8.88 -13.25 -11.59
C ARG A 295 -9.62 -12.37 -12.62
N GLU A 296 -10.49 -11.50 -12.14
CA GLU A 296 -11.24 -10.53 -12.97
C GLU A 296 -10.36 -9.37 -13.50
N SER A 297 -9.10 -9.31 -13.05
CA SER A 297 -8.18 -8.19 -13.24
C SER A 297 -6.92 -8.54 -14.03
N CYS A 298 -6.74 -9.80 -14.46
CA CYS A 298 -5.51 -10.27 -15.06
C CYS A 298 -5.03 -9.40 -16.24
N SER A 299 -5.94 -8.94 -17.11
CA SER A 299 -5.57 -8.09 -18.26
C SER A 299 -5.10 -6.70 -17.85
N GLN A 300 -5.75 -6.11 -16.84
CA GLN A 300 -5.50 -4.78 -16.30
C GLN A 300 -4.14 -4.75 -15.57
N LEU A 301 -3.90 -5.76 -14.72
CA LEU A 301 -2.66 -5.90 -13.96
C LEU A 301 -1.48 -6.30 -14.87
N LEU A 302 -1.68 -7.15 -15.88
CA LEU A 302 -0.64 -7.48 -16.86
C LEU A 302 -0.27 -6.28 -17.74
N TRP A 303 -1.24 -5.42 -18.08
CA TRP A 303 -0.96 -4.15 -18.74
C TRP A 303 -0.14 -3.21 -17.84
N LEU A 304 -0.42 -3.17 -16.53
CA LEU A 304 0.31 -2.35 -15.57
C LEU A 304 1.77 -2.81 -15.45
N LEU A 305 2.04 -4.10 -15.24
CA LEU A 305 3.42 -4.60 -15.15
C LEU A 305 4.24 -4.36 -16.43
N LYS A 306 3.60 -4.38 -17.61
CA LYS A 306 4.26 -4.11 -18.90
C LYS A 306 4.73 -2.65 -19.08
N LYS A 307 4.46 -1.76 -18.12
CA LYS A 307 4.86 -0.35 -18.17
C LYS A 307 6.30 -0.10 -17.71
N SER A 308 6.82 -0.94 -16.84
CA SER A 308 8.15 -0.76 -16.27
C SER A 308 8.67 -2.09 -15.74
N ASN A 309 9.93 -2.40 -16.03
CA ASN A 309 10.63 -3.55 -15.41
C ASN A 309 10.84 -3.38 -13.90
N ARG A 310 10.59 -2.18 -13.35
CA ARG A 310 10.58 -1.90 -11.91
C ARG A 310 9.31 -2.37 -11.20
N TYR A 311 8.29 -2.81 -11.94
CA TYR A 311 6.98 -3.13 -11.41
C TYR A 311 6.82 -4.63 -11.11
N SER A 312 6.17 -4.93 -9.99
CA SER A 312 5.80 -6.28 -9.54
C SER A 312 4.41 -6.28 -8.87
N LEU A 313 3.89 -7.47 -8.56
CA LEU A 313 2.69 -7.64 -7.74
C LEU A 313 3.04 -8.32 -6.41
N THR A 314 2.29 -7.98 -5.37
CA THR A 314 2.25 -8.76 -4.12
C THR A 314 0.81 -9.23 -3.92
N ILE A 315 0.55 -10.51 -4.18
CA ILE A 315 -0.76 -11.12 -3.94
C ILE A 315 -0.93 -11.26 -2.42
N TRP A 316 -1.99 -10.72 -1.85
CA TRP A 316 -2.28 -10.80 -0.42
C TRP A 316 -3.71 -11.22 -0.12
N THR A 317 -3.98 -11.66 1.11
CA THR A 317 -5.29 -12.21 1.51
C THR A 317 -5.72 -11.72 2.89
N GLY A 318 -6.95 -11.22 3.00
CA GLY A 318 -7.61 -11.00 4.29
C GLY A 318 -8.03 -12.32 4.95
N LYS A 319 -8.23 -12.29 6.28
CA LYS A 319 -8.62 -13.48 7.08
C LYS A 319 -9.94 -14.12 6.64
N ASP A 320 -10.88 -13.30 6.15
CA ASP A 320 -12.21 -13.72 5.73
C ASP A 320 -12.34 -13.93 4.20
N ASP A 321 -11.25 -13.73 3.44
CA ASP A 321 -11.27 -13.81 1.98
C ASP A 321 -11.53 -15.25 1.50
N ASN A 322 -12.57 -15.46 0.70
CA ASN A 322 -12.83 -16.74 0.04
C ASN A 322 -12.36 -16.71 -1.43
N TYR A 323 -11.25 -17.40 -1.70
CA TYR A 323 -10.65 -17.63 -3.01
C TYR A 323 -10.25 -19.10 -3.13
N SER A 324 -10.11 -19.59 -4.37
CA SER A 324 -9.66 -20.95 -4.65
C SER A 324 -8.16 -21.02 -4.93
N LEU A 325 -7.57 -22.20 -4.72
CA LEU A 325 -6.22 -22.51 -5.18
C LEU A 325 -6.05 -22.25 -6.70
N GLU A 326 -7.08 -22.54 -7.49
CA GLU A 326 -7.09 -22.31 -8.93
C GLU A 326 -6.94 -20.82 -9.28
N ASP A 327 -7.42 -19.89 -8.44
CA ASP A 327 -7.22 -18.45 -8.66
C ASP A 327 -5.75 -18.06 -8.51
N LEU A 328 -5.02 -18.69 -7.59
CA LEU A 328 -3.58 -18.48 -7.41
C LEU A 328 -2.75 -19.14 -8.52
N LEU A 329 -3.14 -20.33 -8.98
CA LEU A 329 -2.51 -21.02 -10.10
C LEU A 329 -2.74 -20.26 -11.42
N CYS A 330 -3.93 -19.69 -11.60
CA CYS A 330 -4.25 -18.80 -12.71
C CYS A 330 -3.24 -17.64 -12.79
N ILE A 331 -2.96 -16.95 -11.68
CA ILE A 331 -1.95 -15.87 -11.63
C ILE A 331 -0.60 -16.36 -12.17
N ARG A 332 -0.13 -17.54 -11.76
CA ARG A 332 1.16 -18.10 -12.21
C ARG A 332 1.22 -18.46 -13.69
N ASN A 333 0.08 -18.56 -14.37
CA ASN A 333 0.00 -18.79 -15.81
C ASN A 333 0.00 -17.47 -16.61
N TYR A 334 -0.44 -16.35 -16.02
CA TYR A 334 -0.52 -15.04 -16.69
C TYR A 334 0.70 -14.13 -16.46
N PHE A 335 1.42 -14.32 -15.37
CA PHE A 335 2.48 -13.41 -14.91
C PHE A 335 3.84 -14.10 -14.80
N ASP A 336 4.91 -13.32 -14.98
CA ASP A 336 6.27 -13.79 -14.70
C ASP A 336 6.41 -14.06 -13.20
N LYS A 337 6.87 -15.27 -12.86
CA LYS A 337 7.08 -15.73 -11.49
C LYS A 337 8.10 -14.88 -10.73
N SER A 338 9.05 -14.23 -11.42
CA SER A 338 9.98 -13.31 -10.78
C SER A 338 9.38 -11.93 -10.46
N GLN A 339 8.17 -11.64 -10.95
CA GLN A 339 7.46 -10.38 -10.73
C GLN A 339 6.24 -10.51 -9.78
N VAL A 340 5.97 -11.69 -9.20
CA VAL A 340 4.80 -11.90 -8.34
C VAL A 340 5.18 -12.56 -7.01
N PHE A 341 4.94 -11.84 -5.92
CA PHE A 341 5.14 -12.28 -4.53
C PHE A 341 3.81 -12.65 -3.88
N TYR A 342 3.83 -13.48 -2.83
CA TYR A 342 2.63 -14.05 -2.23
C TYR A 342 2.66 -13.93 -0.70
N ASP A 343 1.96 -12.92 -0.16
CA ASP A 343 1.71 -12.68 1.28
C ASP A 343 0.35 -13.31 1.65
N ILE A 344 0.31 -14.64 1.64
CA ILE A 344 -0.91 -15.45 1.75
C ILE A 344 -0.95 -16.17 3.09
N LEU A 345 -2.13 -16.18 3.72
CA LEU A 345 -2.35 -16.84 4.99
C LEU A 345 -2.40 -18.38 4.86
N GLU A 346 -2.05 -19.08 5.92
CA GLU A 346 -2.22 -20.54 6.02
C GLU A 346 -3.69 -20.91 6.30
N PRO A 347 -4.18 -22.07 5.83
CA PRO A 347 -3.45 -23.16 5.16
C PRO A 347 -3.28 -23.03 3.63
N GLN A 348 -3.94 -22.08 2.97
CA GLN A 348 -3.94 -21.99 1.49
C GLN A 348 -2.54 -21.75 0.91
N ASN A 349 -1.67 -21.03 1.63
CA ASN A 349 -0.28 -20.83 1.24
C ASN A 349 0.51 -22.15 1.15
N HIS A 350 0.34 -23.07 2.12
CA HIS A 350 0.91 -24.41 2.06
C HIS A 350 0.42 -25.20 0.84
N GLU A 351 -0.91 -25.28 0.64
CA GLU A 351 -1.52 -25.99 -0.49
C GLU A 351 -1.02 -25.44 -1.84
N PHE A 352 -0.94 -24.12 -1.96
CA PHE A 352 -0.41 -23.42 -3.13
C PHE A 352 1.05 -23.76 -3.40
N LYS A 353 1.91 -23.69 -2.38
CA LYS A 353 3.34 -24.02 -2.52
C LYS A 353 3.56 -25.49 -2.87
N GLN A 354 2.78 -26.39 -2.29
CA GLN A 354 2.79 -27.81 -2.64
C GLN A 354 2.38 -28.03 -4.11
N ALA A 355 1.30 -27.39 -4.58
CA ALA A 355 0.81 -27.52 -5.95
C ALA A 355 1.82 -27.03 -7.02
N ILE A 356 2.71 -26.10 -6.66
CA ILE A 356 3.74 -25.54 -7.56
C ILE A 356 5.13 -26.13 -7.34
N GLY A 357 5.27 -27.15 -6.48
CA GLY A 357 6.52 -27.88 -6.25
C GLY A 357 7.52 -27.20 -5.30
N ILE A 358 7.12 -26.16 -4.57
CA ILE A 358 7.96 -25.53 -3.54
C ILE A 358 7.85 -26.35 -2.26
N LYS A 359 9.01 -26.78 -1.72
CA LYS A 359 9.07 -27.50 -0.44
C LYS A 359 8.70 -26.56 0.70
N VAL A 360 7.61 -26.87 1.40
CA VAL A 360 7.27 -26.23 2.67
C VAL A 360 7.87 -27.07 3.80
N ASN A 361 8.88 -26.52 4.47
CA ASN A 361 9.37 -27.09 5.73
C ASN A 361 8.39 -26.68 6.83
N LEU A 362 7.65 -27.65 7.37
CA LEU A 362 6.78 -27.51 8.55
C LEU A 362 7.61 -27.38 9.84
#